data_AF-A0A317DGL3-F1
#
_entry.id   AF-A0A317DGL3-F1
#
_cell.length_a   1.000
_cell.length_b   1.000
_cell.length_c   1.000
_cell.angle_alpha   90.00
_cell.angle_beta   90.00
_cell.angle_gamma   90.00
#
_symmetry.space_group_name_H-M   'P 1'
#
loop_
_entity.id
_entity.type
_entity.pdbx_description
1 polymer ?
#
loop_
_entity_poly.entity_id
_entity_poly.type
_entity_poly.pdbx_seq_one_letter_code
_entity_poly.pdbx_strand_id
1 'polypeptide(L)'
;MSNDTDQVLGIVRDIATLHLDDGLVFDAASASADTIRDDDVYAGVRVSLTGSLSAARLTFHVDVNVGDPIWPDPQPIKLPRLLDGEIVVTGYPLPMVYAEKLVTALQRGEANTRWRDFADVYLLSCRHDVDGDQLAAAVQRVAEYRVVTPVLLSEALDGFATLAQSRWAAWRRKHRLDDRLPSDFGTVLQQVFALADPALLGNCRGRTWTATAQGWRAM
;
A
#
# COMPACT_ATOMS: atom_id res chain seq x y z
N MET A 1 3.14 -17.91 -12.02
CA MET A 1 2.83 -18.83 -10.91
C MET A 1 1.32 -18.97 -10.84
N SER A 2 0.79 -20.15 -10.53
CA SER A 2 -0.65 -20.31 -10.25
C SER A 2 -0.92 -19.83 -8.82
N ASN A 3 -2.07 -19.22 -8.54
CA ASN A 3 -2.53 -18.93 -7.16
C ASN A 3 -3.03 -20.19 -6.46
N ASP A 4 -2.32 -21.30 -6.65
CA ASP A 4 -2.62 -22.54 -5.98
C ASP A 4 -2.20 -22.43 -4.51
N THR A 5 -3.17 -22.56 -3.61
CA THR A 5 -2.98 -22.48 -2.16
C THR A 5 -1.94 -23.47 -1.69
N ASP A 6 -1.87 -24.67 -2.27
CA ASP A 6 -0.91 -25.70 -1.87
C ASP A 6 0.51 -25.31 -2.28
N GLN A 7 0.68 -24.74 -3.48
CA GLN A 7 1.96 -24.24 -3.95
C GLN A 7 2.48 -23.10 -3.08
N VAL A 8 1.63 -22.10 -2.79
CA VAL A 8 2.02 -20.94 -1.97
C VAL A 8 2.33 -21.39 -0.53
N LEU A 9 1.54 -22.30 0.03
CA LEU A 9 1.79 -22.87 1.35
C LEU A 9 3.14 -23.60 1.42
N GLY A 10 3.47 -24.40 0.39
CA GLY A 10 4.75 -25.08 0.29
C GLY A 10 5.93 -24.12 0.34
N ILE A 11 5.90 -23.06 -0.46
CA ILE A 11 6.94 -22.02 -0.48
C ILE A 11 7.11 -21.36 0.90
N VAL A 12 6.01 -20.97 1.56
CA VAL A 12 6.08 -20.32 2.87
C VAL A 12 6.61 -21.29 3.93
N ARG A 13 6.24 -22.57 3.88
CA ARG A 13 6.80 -23.59 4.78
C ARG A 13 8.30 -23.76 4.58
N ASP A 14 8.76 -23.88 3.33
CA ASP A 14 10.18 -24.03 3.03
C ASP A 14 10.99 -22.85 3.59
N ILE A 15 10.51 -21.62 3.36
CA ILE A 15 11.14 -20.40 3.93
C ILE A 15 11.11 -20.44 5.47
N ALA A 16 10.01 -20.83 6.08
CA ALA A 16 9.87 -20.88 7.54
C ALA A 16 10.78 -21.92 8.21
N THR A 17 11.27 -22.93 7.48
CA THR A 17 12.26 -23.89 8.00
C THR A 17 13.70 -23.36 8.02
N LEU A 18 13.96 -22.23 7.36
CA LEU A 18 15.28 -21.61 7.37
C LEU A 18 15.59 -21.07 8.77
N HIS A 19 16.64 -21.59 9.37
CA HIS A 19 17.10 -21.13 10.67
C HIS A 19 18.04 -19.93 10.51
N LEU A 20 17.69 -18.83 11.17
CA LEU A 20 18.54 -17.65 11.35
C LEU A 20 18.85 -17.49 12.84
N ASP A 21 20.05 -17.03 13.15
CA ASP A 21 20.47 -16.72 14.53
C ASP A 21 19.97 -15.33 14.95
N ASP A 22 18.64 -15.17 14.97
CA ASP A 22 17.94 -13.93 15.36
C ASP A 22 16.91 -14.15 16.48
N GLY A 23 16.87 -15.37 17.03
CA GLY A 23 15.98 -15.78 18.12
C GLY A 23 14.53 -16.02 17.71
N LEU A 24 14.17 -15.84 16.44
CA LEU A 24 12.84 -16.11 15.91
C LEU A 24 12.76 -17.56 15.40
N VAL A 25 11.78 -18.31 15.93
CA VAL A 25 11.53 -19.68 15.49
C VAL A 25 10.11 -19.77 14.95
N PHE A 26 9.97 -20.03 13.65
CA PHE A 26 8.68 -20.27 13.02
C PHE A 26 8.24 -21.72 13.20
N ASP A 27 6.94 -21.94 13.40
CA ASP A 27 6.30 -23.25 13.40
C ASP A 27 5.75 -23.51 11.99
N ALA A 28 6.57 -24.06 11.10
CA ALA A 28 6.16 -24.36 9.72
C ALA A 28 5.02 -25.39 9.66
N ALA A 29 4.88 -26.25 10.68
CA ALA A 29 3.83 -27.25 10.75
C ALA A 29 2.45 -26.62 11.06
N SER A 30 2.43 -25.47 11.75
CA SER A 30 1.20 -24.72 12.00
C SER A 30 0.71 -23.91 10.80
N ALA A 31 1.50 -23.81 9.72
CA ALA A 31 1.15 -23.00 8.57
C ALA A 31 -0.09 -23.55 7.84
N SER A 32 -1.06 -22.67 7.56
CA SER A 32 -2.27 -22.95 6.78
C SER A 32 -2.48 -21.87 5.71
N ALA A 33 -3.02 -22.25 4.55
CA ALA A 33 -3.31 -21.32 3.47
C ALA A 33 -4.80 -21.26 3.18
N ASP A 34 -5.32 -20.04 3.04
CA ASP A 34 -6.69 -19.77 2.68
C ASP A 34 -6.75 -18.83 1.48
N THR A 35 -7.72 -19.04 0.60
CA THR A 35 -8.00 -18.10 -0.48
C THR A 35 -8.62 -16.82 0.10
N ILE A 36 -8.02 -15.68 -0.20
CA ILE A 36 -8.59 -14.36 0.10
C ILE A 36 -9.28 -13.80 -1.15
N ARG A 37 -10.50 -13.32 -0.98
CA ARG A 37 -11.23 -12.61 -2.03
C ARG A 37 -10.96 -11.12 -1.87
N ASP A 38 -10.04 -10.60 -2.66
CA ASP A 38 -10.05 -9.17 -2.99
C ASP A 38 -10.97 -8.96 -4.21
N ASP A 39 -11.43 -7.73 -4.44
CA ASP A 39 -12.31 -7.36 -5.56
C ASP A 39 -11.61 -7.49 -6.96
N ASP A 40 -10.55 -8.31 -7.07
CA ASP A 40 -9.68 -8.48 -8.23
C ASP A 40 -9.95 -9.80 -8.98
N VAL A 41 -9.46 -9.89 -10.23
CA VAL A 41 -9.70 -11.00 -11.18
C VAL A 41 -9.13 -12.35 -10.69
N TYR A 42 -8.10 -12.32 -9.84
CA TYR A 42 -7.48 -13.49 -9.25
C TYR A 42 -7.61 -13.45 -7.74
N ALA A 43 -8.08 -14.55 -7.14
CA ALA A 43 -8.14 -14.65 -5.70
C ALA A 43 -6.72 -14.78 -5.13
N GLY A 44 -6.37 -13.94 -4.16
CA GLY A 44 -5.11 -14.01 -3.45
C GLY A 44 -5.05 -15.22 -2.53
N VAL A 45 -3.86 -15.52 -2.01
CA VAL A 45 -3.65 -16.55 -1.00
C VAL A 45 -3.09 -15.90 0.26
N ARG A 46 -3.73 -16.13 1.41
CA ARG A 46 -3.19 -15.78 2.72
C ARG A 46 -2.67 -17.04 3.39
N VAL A 47 -1.37 -17.05 3.71
CA VAL A 47 -0.78 -18.07 4.58
C VAL A 47 -0.72 -17.53 6.01
N SER A 48 -1.26 -18.27 6.96
CA SER A 48 -1.17 -17.99 8.40
C SER A 48 -0.19 -18.96 9.03
N LEU A 49 0.72 -18.49 9.87
CA LEU A 49 1.66 -19.32 10.62
C LEU A 49 1.94 -18.73 12.01
N THR A 50 2.38 -19.57 12.94
CA THR A 50 2.82 -19.13 14.25
C THR A 50 4.34 -19.13 14.35
N GLY A 51 4.86 -18.34 15.30
CA GLY A 51 6.26 -18.34 15.66
C GLY A 51 6.46 -17.95 17.11
N SER A 52 7.71 -18.06 17.56
CA SER A 52 8.11 -17.66 18.91
C SER A 52 9.38 -16.84 18.87
N LEU A 53 9.43 -15.84 19.75
CA LEU A 53 10.62 -15.03 20.02
C LEU A 53 10.80 -14.99 21.54
N SER A 54 11.73 -15.79 22.06
CA SER A 54 11.83 -16.08 23.50
C SER A 54 10.48 -16.57 24.06
N ALA A 55 9.93 -15.95 25.11
CA ALA A 55 8.64 -16.30 25.68
C ALA A 55 7.43 -15.80 24.87
N ALA A 56 7.63 -14.91 23.89
CA ALA A 56 6.54 -14.34 23.10
C ALA A 56 6.07 -15.34 22.02
N ARG A 57 4.76 -15.50 21.89
CA ARG A 57 4.12 -16.22 20.77
C ARG A 57 3.52 -15.21 19.80
N LEU A 58 3.74 -15.44 18.52
CA LEU A 58 3.40 -14.53 17.44
C LEU A 58 2.58 -15.30 16.41
N THR A 59 1.60 -14.62 15.83
CA THR A 59 0.87 -15.10 14.65
C THR A 59 1.16 -14.14 13.51
N PHE A 60 1.56 -14.68 12.37
CA PHE A 60 1.90 -13.91 11.17
C PHE A 60 1.02 -14.35 10.01
N HIS A 61 0.79 -13.40 9.10
CA HIS A 61 0.11 -13.64 7.84
C HIS A 61 1.01 -13.19 6.69
N VAL A 62 1.07 -13.99 5.63
CA VAL A 62 1.73 -13.67 4.37
C VAL A 62 0.65 -13.68 3.30
N ASP A 63 0.39 -12.52 2.71
CA ASP A 63 -0.56 -12.37 1.62
C ASP A 63 0.19 -12.39 0.30
N VAL A 64 -0.25 -13.25 -0.61
CA VAL A 64 0.32 -13.43 -1.93
C VAL A 64 -0.77 -13.20 -2.97
N ASN A 65 -0.56 -12.15 -3.76
CA ASN A 65 -1.39 -11.82 -4.92
C ASN A 65 -0.57 -12.01 -6.19
N VAL A 66 -1.22 -12.44 -7.27
CA VAL A 66 -0.62 -12.61 -8.59
C VAL A 66 -1.58 -12.07 -9.62
N GLY A 67 -1.01 -11.45 -10.66
CA GLY A 67 -1.77 -10.92 -11.79
C GLY A 67 -1.73 -9.39 -11.86
N ASP A 68 -1.42 -8.73 -10.74
CA ASP A 68 -1.32 -7.27 -10.70
C ASP A 68 -0.16 -6.78 -11.59
N PRO A 69 -0.38 -5.74 -12.39
CA PRO A 69 0.67 -5.16 -13.21
C PRO A 69 1.70 -4.51 -12.28
N ILE A 70 2.97 -4.83 -12.44
CA ILE A 70 4.05 -4.18 -11.68
C ILE A 70 4.88 -3.36 -12.64
N TRP A 71 4.97 -2.05 -12.39
CA TRP A 71 5.84 -1.17 -13.14
C TRP A 71 6.20 0.12 -12.38
N PRO A 72 7.46 0.57 -12.35
CA PRO A 72 8.65 -0.10 -12.87
C PRO A 72 8.90 -1.43 -12.15
N ASP A 73 9.93 -2.18 -12.56
CA ASP A 73 10.27 -3.44 -11.88
C ASP A 73 10.52 -3.20 -10.37
N PRO A 74 10.24 -4.20 -9.51
CA PRO A 74 10.55 -4.12 -8.08
C PRO A 74 11.99 -3.68 -7.82
N GLN A 75 12.16 -2.81 -6.83
CA GLN A 75 13.44 -2.13 -6.57
C GLN A 75 14.00 -2.54 -5.21
N PRO A 76 15.33 -2.57 -5.02
CA PRO A 76 15.92 -2.81 -3.71
C PRO A 76 15.54 -1.66 -2.76
N ILE A 77 14.84 -1.98 -1.68
CA ILE A 77 14.48 -1.04 -0.60
C ILE A 77 15.29 -1.39 0.64
N LYS A 78 15.90 -0.37 1.24
CA LYS A 78 16.59 -0.48 2.52
C LYS A 78 15.62 -0.20 3.66
N LEU A 79 15.54 -1.12 4.61
CA LEU A 79 14.73 -0.98 5.81
C LEU A 79 15.62 -1.00 7.06
N PRO A 80 15.45 -0.05 7.99
CA PRO A 80 16.18 -0.07 9.25
C PRO A 80 15.73 -1.28 10.07
N ARG A 81 16.68 -1.97 10.70
CA ARG A 81 16.39 -3.03 11.67
C ARG A 81 15.97 -2.43 13.02
N LEU A 82 15.33 -3.23 13.87
CA LEU A 82 14.95 -2.80 15.23
C LEU A 82 16.15 -2.55 16.15
N LEU A 83 17.25 -3.26 15.91
CA LEU A 83 18.53 -3.06 16.58
C LEU A 83 19.41 -2.21 15.65
N ASP A 84 20.56 -2.75 15.25
CA ASP A 84 21.50 -2.06 14.36
C ASP A 84 21.48 -2.65 12.95
N GLY A 85 21.72 -1.76 11.99
CA GLY A 85 21.89 -2.08 10.57
C GLY A 85 20.61 -1.98 9.74
N GLU A 86 20.72 -2.44 8.50
CA GLU A 86 19.66 -2.38 7.49
C GLU A 86 19.47 -3.76 6.86
N ILE A 87 18.25 -4.04 6.42
CA ILE A 87 17.95 -5.16 5.52
C ILE A 87 17.59 -4.59 4.15
N VAL A 88 18.10 -5.23 3.10
CA VAL A 88 17.72 -4.90 1.72
C VAL A 88 16.71 -5.94 1.26
N VAL A 89 15.53 -5.48 0.87
CA VAL A 89 14.46 -6.33 0.34
C VAL A 89 14.08 -5.86 -1.05
N THR A 90 13.67 -6.80 -1.91
CA THR A 90 13.03 -6.44 -3.18
C THR A 90 11.65 -5.88 -2.87
N GLY A 91 11.51 -4.57 -3.01
CA GLY A 91 10.34 -3.83 -2.59
C GLY A 91 9.47 -3.38 -3.75
N TYR A 92 8.20 -3.18 -3.42
CA TYR A 92 7.21 -2.68 -4.38
C TYR A 92 7.49 -1.20 -4.72
N PRO A 93 7.47 -0.81 -6.01
CA PRO A 93 7.78 0.57 -6.39
C PRO A 93 6.80 1.56 -5.77
N LEU A 94 7.32 2.67 -5.24
CA LEU A 94 6.48 3.73 -4.67
C LEU A 94 5.42 4.28 -5.64
N PRO A 95 5.70 4.49 -6.94
CA PRO A 95 4.67 4.84 -7.92
C PRO A 95 3.49 3.86 -7.97
N MET A 96 3.75 2.56 -7.82
CA MET A 96 2.70 1.52 -7.81
C MET A 96 1.88 1.57 -6.53
N VAL A 97 2.51 1.78 -5.37
CA VAL A 97 1.82 1.96 -4.08
C VAL A 97 0.82 3.11 -4.17
N TYR A 98 1.20 4.23 -4.78
CA TYR A 98 0.28 5.33 -5.04
C TYR A 98 -0.79 4.93 -6.05
N ALA A 99 -0.41 4.43 -7.22
CA ALA A 99 -1.33 4.09 -8.30
C ALA A 99 -2.49 3.20 -7.83
N GLU A 100 -2.19 2.12 -7.11
CA GLU A 100 -3.20 1.21 -6.56
C GLU A 100 -4.17 1.89 -5.61
N LYS A 101 -3.65 2.71 -4.68
CA LYS A 101 -4.47 3.42 -3.70
C LYS A 101 -5.35 4.47 -4.36
N LEU A 102 -4.81 5.20 -5.35
CA LEU A 102 -5.56 6.23 -6.08
C LEU A 102 -6.65 5.64 -6.96
N VAL A 103 -6.35 4.58 -7.73
CA VAL A 103 -7.36 3.90 -8.55
C VAL A 103 -8.41 3.21 -7.68
N THR A 104 -8.02 2.61 -6.55
CA THR A 104 -8.97 2.08 -5.56
C THR A 104 -9.88 3.17 -5.02
N ALA A 105 -9.34 4.36 -4.73
CA ALA A 105 -10.13 5.49 -4.25
C ALA A 105 -11.17 5.94 -5.28
N LEU A 106 -10.81 5.98 -6.57
CA LEU A 106 -11.75 6.24 -7.66
C LEU A 106 -12.85 5.17 -7.77
N GLN A 107 -12.49 3.88 -7.69
CA GLN A 107 -13.46 2.79 -7.77
C GLN A 107 -14.50 2.83 -6.64
N ARG A 108 -14.05 3.20 -5.43
CA ARG A 108 -14.90 3.18 -4.24
C ARG A 108 -15.70 4.46 -4.02
N GLY A 109 -15.23 5.60 -4.55
CA GLY A 109 -15.89 6.90 -4.40
C GLY A 109 -16.24 7.22 -2.94
N GLU A 110 -17.40 7.83 -2.72
CA GLU A 110 -17.89 8.20 -1.37
C GLU A 110 -18.23 7.00 -0.47
N ALA A 111 -18.32 5.79 -1.01
CA ALA A 111 -18.51 4.57 -0.24
C ALA A 111 -17.19 4.02 0.34
N ASN A 112 -16.06 4.69 0.07
CA ASN A 112 -14.75 4.22 0.50
C ASN A 112 -14.61 4.23 2.03
N THR A 113 -14.17 3.10 2.57
CA THR A 113 -13.88 2.92 4.00
C THR A 113 -12.44 2.49 4.27
N ARG A 114 -11.60 2.43 3.24
CA ARG A 114 -10.16 2.12 3.33
C ARG A 114 -9.39 3.37 3.82
N TRP A 115 -9.69 3.84 5.02
CA TRP A 115 -9.08 5.03 5.64
C TRP A 115 -7.54 4.97 5.66
N ARG A 116 -7.00 3.76 5.82
CA ARG A 116 -5.56 3.50 5.77
C ARG A 116 -4.94 3.93 4.44
N ASP A 117 -5.63 3.77 3.31
CA ASP A 117 -5.08 4.16 2.01
C ASP A 117 -4.87 5.67 1.91
N PHE A 118 -5.84 6.47 2.36
CA PHE A 118 -5.68 7.93 2.42
C PHE A 118 -4.57 8.35 3.40
N ALA A 119 -4.47 7.68 4.55
CA ALA A 119 -3.40 7.91 5.51
C ALA A 119 -2.02 7.57 4.93
N ASP A 120 -1.90 6.45 4.23
CA ASP A 120 -0.65 6.01 3.60
C ASP A 120 -0.23 6.99 2.51
N VAL A 121 -1.15 7.38 1.60
CA VAL A 121 -0.85 8.36 0.55
C VAL A 121 -0.38 9.69 1.16
N TYR A 122 -1.11 10.20 2.16
CA TYR A 122 -0.72 11.41 2.88
C TYR A 122 0.69 11.29 3.47
N LEU A 123 0.94 10.26 4.30
CA LEU A 123 2.21 10.09 5.01
C LEU A 123 3.39 9.88 4.05
N LEU A 124 3.19 9.09 2.99
CA LEU A 124 4.21 8.86 1.98
C LEU A 124 4.50 10.13 1.20
N SER A 125 3.46 10.90 0.80
CA SER A 125 3.63 12.15 0.05
C SER A 125 4.42 13.21 0.83
N CYS A 126 4.38 13.15 2.16
CA CYS A 126 5.12 14.04 3.05
C CYS A 126 6.57 13.61 3.29
N ARG A 127 6.98 12.41 2.84
CA ARG A 127 8.29 11.81 3.15
C ARG A 127 9.11 11.44 1.94
N HIS A 128 8.47 11.24 0.80
CA HIS A 128 9.12 10.73 -0.40
C HIS A 128 8.81 11.60 -1.60
N ASP A 129 9.86 11.92 -2.35
CA ASP A 129 9.74 12.47 -3.69
C ASP A 129 9.26 11.37 -4.63
N VAL A 130 8.50 11.74 -5.66
CA VAL A 130 8.09 10.78 -6.70
C VAL A 130 8.16 11.43 -8.08
N ASP A 131 8.77 10.70 -9.01
CA ASP A 131 8.85 11.08 -10.40
C ASP A 131 7.46 11.03 -11.06
N GLY A 132 7.06 12.13 -11.69
CA GLY A 132 5.73 12.26 -12.26
C GLY A 132 5.51 11.39 -13.51
N ASP A 133 6.55 11.16 -14.31
CA ASP A 133 6.45 10.25 -15.46
C ASP A 133 6.22 8.81 -15.02
N GLN A 134 6.91 8.37 -13.96
CA GLN A 134 6.70 7.07 -13.35
C GLN A 134 5.31 6.98 -12.69
N LEU A 135 4.90 7.98 -11.93
CA LEU A 135 3.59 7.92 -11.28
C LEU A 135 2.43 7.91 -12.29
N ALA A 136 2.46 8.76 -13.31
CA ALA A 136 1.44 8.78 -14.36
C ALA A 136 1.34 7.44 -15.09
N ALA A 137 2.48 6.83 -15.41
CA ALA A 137 2.51 5.55 -16.14
C ALA A 137 2.18 4.34 -15.25
N ALA A 138 2.40 4.40 -13.93
CA ALA A 138 1.91 3.42 -12.97
C ALA A 138 0.38 3.51 -12.82
N VAL A 139 -0.15 4.72 -12.64
CA VAL A 139 -1.60 4.99 -12.57
C VAL A 139 -2.31 4.46 -13.80
N GLN A 140 -1.80 4.77 -15.00
CA GLN A 140 -2.38 4.30 -16.25
C GLN A 140 -2.46 2.77 -16.30
N ARG A 141 -1.39 2.06 -15.93
CA ARG A 141 -1.37 0.59 -15.94
C ARG A 141 -2.38 -0.02 -14.98
N VAL A 142 -2.47 0.50 -13.76
CA VAL A 142 -3.44 0.01 -12.77
C VAL A 142 -4.86 0.31 -13.21
N ALA A 143 -5.12 1.51 -13.75
CA ALA A 143 -6.41 1.91 -14.26
C ALA A 143 -6.87 1.05 -15.45
N GLU A 144 -5.98 0.76 -16.40
CA GLU A 144 -6.23 -0.13 -17.53
C GLU A 144 -6.52 -1.57 -17.07
N TYR A 145 -5.70 -2.11 -16.16
CA TYR A 145 -5.89 -3.46 -15.61
C TYR A 145 -7.21 -3.61 -14.88
N ARG A 146 -7.62 -2.59 -14.10
CA ARG A 146 -8.86 -2.58 -13.34
C ARG A 146 -10.08 -2.05 -14.10
N VAL A 147 -9.90 -1.66 -15.36
CA VAL A 147 -10.95 -1.09 -16.23
C VAL A 147 -11.63 0.13 -15.58
N VAL A 148 -10.80 1.05 -15.07
CA VAL A 148 -11.23 2.29 -14.42
C VAL A 148 -10.83 3.47 -15.30
N THR A 149 -11.78 4.34 -15.63
CA THR A 149 -11.48 5.61 -16.32
C THR A 149 -10.94 6.61 -15.29
N PRO A 150 -9.69 7.09 -15.43
CA PRO A 150 -9.16 8.12 -14.54
C PRO A 150 -9.95 9.42 -14.70
N VAL A 151 -10.35 10.00 -13.56
CA VAL A 151 -10.95 11.33 -13.44
C VAL A 151 -10.25 12.08 -12.30
N LEU A 152 -10.58 13.35 -12.09
CA LEU A 152 -10.11 14.07 -10.91
C LEU A 152 -10.65 13.38 -9.65
N LEU A 153 -9.74 13.02 -8.75
CA LEU A 153 -10.11 12.39 -7.48
C LEU A 153 -10.84 13.38 -6.58
N SER A 154 -10.48 14.67 -6.67
CA SER A 154 -11.20 15.75 -5.99
C SER A 154 -12.65 15.87 -6.42
N GLU A 155 -12.97 15.64 -7.70
CA GLU A 155 -14.35 15.62 -8.19
C GLU A 155 -15.08 14.34 -7.78
N ALA A 156 -14.41 13.19 -7.91
CA ALA A 156 -14.99 11.89 -7.54
C ALA A 156 -15.29 11.76 -6.03
N LEU A 157 -14.65 12.58 -5.19
CA LEU A 157 -14.82 12.61 -3.74
C LEU A 157 -15.30 13.99 -3.25
N ASP A 158 -16.03 14.73 -4.07
CA ASP A 158 -16.63 16.00 -3.66
C ASP A 158 -17.52 15.82 -2.42
N GLY A 159 -17.43 16.73 -1.46
CA GLY A 159 -18.15 16.64 -0.17
C GLY A 159 -17.73 15.48 0.76
N PHE A 160 -16.88 14.54 0.32
CA PHE A 160 -16.51 13.35 1.08
C PHE A 160 -15.82 13.69 2.41
N ALA A 161 -15.04 14.76 2.45
CA ALA A 161 -14.37 15.25 3.67
C ALA A 161 -15.36 15.40 4.83
N THR A 162 -16.47 16.10 4.59
CA THR A 162 -17.53 16.35 5.58
C THR A 162 -18.26 15.05 5.93
N LEU A 163 -18.61 14.26 4.91
CA LEU A 163 -19.35 13.00 5.10
C LEU A 163 -18.57 11.99 5.95
N ALA A 164 -17.25 11.92 5.75
CA ALA A 164 -16.38 10.92 6.35
C ALA A 164 -15.71 11.36 7.67
N GLN A 165 -15.76 12.66 8.03
CA GLN A 165 -15.00 13.22 9.14
C GLN A 165 -15.15 12.45 10.47
N SER A 166 -16.38 12.07 10.82
CA SER A 166 -16.65 11.33 12.07
C SER A 166 -16.02 9.93 12.06
N ARG A 167 -16.07 9.24 10.92
CA ARG A 167 -15.49 7.90 10.71
C ARG A 167 -13.97 7.97 10.69
N TRP A 168 -13.40 8.99 10.02
CA TRP A 168 -11.97 9.28 10.05
C TRP A 168 -11.47 9.48 11.48
N ALA A 169 -12.12 10.36 12.26
CA ALA A 169 -11.73 10.62 13.64
C ALA A 169 -11.78 9.38 14.53
N ALA A 170 -12.81 8.54 14.36
CA ALA A 170 -12.92 7.27 15.07
C ALA A 170 -11.81 6.28 14.69
N TRP A 171 -11.54 6.13 13.38
CA TRP A 171 -10.49 5.26 12.87
C TRP A 171 -9.10 5.71 13.33
N ARG A 172 -8.78 7.00 13.20
CA ARG A 172 -7.49 7.57 13.61
C ARG A 172 -7.20 7.32 15.10
N ARG A 173 -8.19 7.53 15.97
CA ARG A 173 -8.08 7.28 17.42
C ARG A 173 -7.90 5.80 17.72
N LYS A 174 -8.69 4.93 17.07
CA LYS A 174 -8.59 3.47 17.23
C LYS A 174 -7.19 2.95 16.92
N HIS A 175 -6.55 3.51 15.91
CA HIS A 175 -5.19 3.14 15.48
C HIS A 175 -4.07 3.98 16.14
N ARG A 176 -4.40 4.91 17.05
CA ARG A 176 -3.44 5.78 17.77
C ARG A 176 -2.51 6.53 16.82
N LEU A 177 -3.10 7.19 15.82
CA LEU A 177 -2.37 7.93 14.79
C LEU A 177 -2.46 9.46 14.96
N ASP A 178 -2.94 9.93 16.11
CA ASP A 178 -3.15 11.36 16.42
C ASP A 178 -1.84 12.17 16.39
N ASP A 179 -0.68 11.52 16.53
CA ASP A 179 0.66 12.11 16.52
C ASP A 179 1.19 12.43 15.12
N ARG A 180 0.66 11.77 14.09
CA ARG A 180 1.22 11.78 12.73
C ARG A 180 0.22 12.07 11.62
N LEU A 181 -1.08 12.03 11.91
CA LEU A 181 -2.15 12.31 10.96
C LEU A 181 -3.00 13.51 11.39
N PRO A 182 -3.37 14.43 10.48
CA PRO A 182 -4.29 15.53 10.76
C PRO A 182 -5.64 15.07 11.35
N SER A 183 -6.22 15.90 12.22
CA SER A 183 -7.54 15.62 12.83
C SER A 183 -8.67 15.89 11.88
N ASP A 184 -8.49 16.92 11.06
CA ASP A 184 -9.38 17.23 9.97
C ASP A 184 -9.03 16.35 8.76
N PHE A 185 -10.02 15.59 8.28
CA PHE A 185 -9.89 14.73 7.11
C PHE A 185 -9.80 15.54 5.83
N GLY A 186 -10.40 16.74 5.79
CA GLY A 186 -10.26 17.66 4.66
C GLY A 186 -8.80 17.99 4.36
N THR A 187 -8.00 18.26 5.40
CA THR A 187 -6.55 18.47 5.29
C THR A 187 -5.83 17.27 4.66
N VAL A 188 -6.21 16.04 5.03
CA VAL A 188 -5.63 14.82 4.44
C VAL A 188 -6.00 14.71 2.97
N LEU A 189 -7.28 14.91 2.64
CA LEU A 189 -7.78 14.81 1.27
C LEU A 189 -7.19 15.89 0.36
N GLN A 190 -7.01 17.12 0.83
CA GLN A 190 -6.37 18.19 0.04
C GLN A 190 -4.96 17.79 -0.41
N GLN A 191 -4.17 17.21 0.49
CA GLN A 191 -2.84 16.72 0.18
C GLN A 191 -2.88 15.54 -0.79
N VAL A 192 -3.81 14.60 -0.58
CA VAL A 192 -4.02 13.46 -1.47
C VAL A 192 -4.40 13.95 -2.88
N PHE A 193 -5.31 14.91 -3.01
CA PHE A 193 -5.75 15.47 -4.30
C PHE A 193 -4.61 16.22 -5.00
N ALA A 194 -3.80 16.99 -4.26
CA ALA A 194 -2.66 17.71 -4.83
C ALA A 194 -1.65 16.76 -5.49
N LEU A 195 -1.42 15.58 -4.91
CA LEU A 195 -0.63 14.51 -5.53
C LEU A 195 -1.40 13.83 -6.68
N ALA A 196 -2.64 13.42 -6.40
CA ALA A 196 -3.40 12.48 -7.22
C ALA A 196 -3.92 13.09 -8.52
N ASP A 197 -4.49 14.30 -8.49
CA ASP A 197 -5.19 14.86 -9.65
C ASP A 197 -4.24 15.07 -10.84
N PRO A 198 -3.03 15.64 -10.67
CA PRO A 198 -2.07 15.69 -11.77
C PRO A 198 -1.61 14.31 -12.25
N ALA A 199 -1.54 13.32 -11.37
CA ALA A 199 -1.14 11.96 -11.72
C ALA A 199 -2.21 11.21 -12.52
N LEU A 200 -3.47 11.30 -12.09
CA LEU A 200 -4.64 10.68 -12.72
C LEU A 200 -4.88 11.22 -14.13
N LEU A 201 -4.65 12.52 -14.33
CA LEU A 201 -4.79 13.15 -15.65
C LEU A 201 -3.50 13.17 -16.49
N GLY A 202 -2.38 12.67 -15.96
CA GLY A 202 -1.08 12.69 -16.64
C GLY A 202 -0.40 14.07 -16.72
N ASN A 203 -0.92 15.08 -16.01
CA ASN A 203 -0.38 16.44 -15.95
C ASN A 203 0.88 16.59 -15.06
N CYS A 204 1.30 15.52 -14.39
CA CYS A 204 2.56 15.49 -13.62
C CYS A 204 3.78 15.05 -14.45
N ARG A 205 3.62 14.65 -15.72
CA ARG A 205 4.74 14.28 -16.60
C ARG A 205 5.75 15.42 -16.74
N GLY A 206 7.04 15.12 -16.70
CA GLY A 206 8.12 16.12 -16.67
C GLY A 206 8.21 16.93 -15.37
N ARG A 207 7.55 16.48 -14.30
CA ARG A 207 7.58 17.10 -12.96
C ARG A 207 7.94 16.05 -11.91
N THR A 208 8.43 16.52 -10.77
CA THR A 208 8.69 15.70 -9.60
C THR A 208 7.85 16.21 -8.45
N TRP A 209 7.13 15.30 -7.79
CA TRP A 209 6.53 15.61 -6.51
C TRP A 209 7.65 15.73 -5.49
N THR A 210 7.71 16.84 -4.78
CA THR A 210 8.72 17.08 -3.75
C THR A 210 8.05 17.03 -2.38
N ALA A 211 8.48 16.10 -1.53
CA ALA A 211 7.91 15.90 -0.19
C ALA A 211 8.11 17.12 0.71
N THR A 212 9.26 17.77 0.59
CA THR A 212 9.61 18.98 1.36
C THR A 212 8.70 20.16 1.03
N ALA A 213 8.28 20.30 -0.22
CA ALA A 213 7.40 21.37 -0.65
C ALA A 213 5.92 20.94 -0.75
N GLN A 214 5.64 19.66 -0.50
CA GLN A 214 4.31 19.04 -0.61
C GLN A 214 3.62 19.41 -1.93
N GLY A 215 4.36 19.31 -3.05
CA GLY A 215 3.88 19.77 -4.33
C GLY A 215 4.74 19.37 -5.53
N TRP A 216 4.13 19.43 -6.71
CA TRP A 216 4.76 19.16 -8.00
C TRP A 216 5.67 20.31 -8.46
N ARG A 217 6.94 20.03 -8.70
CA ARG A 217 7.95 20.98 -9.22
C ARG A 217 8.37 20.58 -10.63
N ALA A 218 8.64 21.56 -11.49
CA ALA A 218 9.33 21.27 -12.75
C ALA A 218 10.70 20.67 -12.44
N MET A 219 11.15 19.73 -13.28
CA MET A 219 12.52 19.20 -13.22
C MET A 219 13.55 20.29 -13.51
#